data_AF-A0A817W7C3-F1
#
_entry.id   AF-A0A817W7C3-F1
#
_cell.length_a   1.000
_cell.length_b   1.000
_cell.length_c   1.000
_cell.angle_alpha   90.00
_cell.angle_beta   90.00
_cell.angle_gamma   90.00
#
_symmetry.space_group_name_H-M   'P 1'
#
loop_
_entity.id
_entity.type
_entity.pdbx_description
1 polymer ?
#
loop_
_entity_poly.entity_id
_entity_poly.type
_entity_poly.pdbx_seq_one_letter_code
_entity_poly.pdbx_strand_id
1 'polypeptide(L)'
;MFVYFVFVNLCLFSINFADDPNRLPTKCEVCKLLAQELTENFQEHNSPSVIETSYSLDAKQPKRTKYSDSETRLIETLENVCERFLQYNVHAERPGSLRYARGRSQTMETLWNLRSV
;
A
#
# COMPACT_ATOMS: atom_id res chain seq x y z
N MET A 1 22.46 -22.76 -32.07
CA MET A 1 21.14 -22.38 -32.60
C MET A 1 20.00 -23.06 -31.84
N PHE A 2 19.97 -24.39 -31.71
CA PHE A 2 18.96 -25.12 -30.92
C PHE A 2 18.92 -24.72 -29.44
N VAL A 3 20.09 -24.61 -28.79
CA VAL A 3 20.19 -24.20 -27.37
C VAL A 3 19.70 -22.77 -27.15
N TYR A 4 19.94 -21.87 -28.11
CA TYR A 4 19.43 -20.50 -28.08
C TYR A 4 17.92 -20.45 -28.26
N PHE A 5 17.37 -21.26 -29.17
CA PHE A 5 15.94 -21.37 -29.37
C PHE A 5 15.22 -21.95 -28.15
N VAL A 6 15.84 -22.93 -27.47
CA VAL A 6 15.36 -23.47 -26.21
C VAL A 6 15.46 -22.42 -25.10
N PHE A 7 16.57 -21.72 -24.96
CA PHE A 7 16.72 -20.63 -23.98
C PHE A 7 15.71 -19.50 -24.18
N VAL A 8 15.48 -19.10 -25.44
CA VAL A 8 14.49 -18.07 -25.79
C VAL A 8 13.07 -18.55 -25.47
N ASN A 9 12.73 -19.79 -25.79
CA ASN A 9 11.42 -20.36 -25.41
C ASN A 9 11.25 -20.53 -23.90
N LEU A 10 12.30 -20.93 -23.18
CA LEU A 10 12.30 -21.10 -21.73
C LEU A 10 12.17 -19.73 -21.01
N CYS A 11 12.82 -18.70 -21.54
CA CYS A 11 12.66 -17.33 -21.09
C CYS A 11 11.25 -16.79 -21.40
N LEU A 12 10.73 -16.99 -22.61
CA LEU A 12 9.37 -16.55 -22.98
C LEU A 12 8.30 -17.25 -22.13
N PHE A 13 8.50 -18.52 -21.79
CA PHE A 13 7.58 -19.26 -20.92
C PHE A 13 7.56 -18.70 -19.48
N SER A 14 8.71 -18.27 -18.96
CA SER A 14 8.80 -17.72 -17.59
C SER A 14 8.08 -16.38 -17.43
N ILE A 15 7.95 -15.58 -18.50
CA ILE A 15 7.28 -14.27 -18.45
C ILE A 15 5.76 -14.42 -18.33
N ASN A 16 5.19 -15.49 -18.89
CA ASN A 16 3.73 -15.70 -18.92
C ASN A 16 3.15 -16.24 -17.59
N PHE A 17 3.98 -16.77 -16.70
CA PHE A 17 3.51 -17.44 -15.47
C PHE A 17 3.21 -16.49 -14.29
N ALA A 18 3.46 -15.18 -14.43
CA ALA A 18 3.32 -14.23 -13.32
C ALA A 18 1.90 -13.67 -13.12
N ASP A 19 0.95 -13.98 -14.01
CA ASP A 19 -0.39 -13.38 -14.06
C ASP A 19 -1.51 -14.33 -13.59
N ASP A 20 -1.27 -15.11 -12.52
CA ASP A 20 -2.40 -15.72 -11.79
C ASP A 20 -3.07 -14.62 -10.92
N PRO A 21 -4.32 -14.23 -11.20
CA PRO A 21 -5.03 -13.20 -10.43
C PRO A 21 -5.34 -13.63 -9.00
N ASN A 22 -5.35 -14.95 -8.71
CA ASN A 22 -5.63 -15.49 -7.38
C ASN A 22 -4.37 -15.68 -6.53
N ARG A 23 -3.19 -15.29 -7.02
CA ARG A 23 -1.95 -15.39 -6.25
C ARG A 23 -1.97 -14.42 -5.06
N LEU A 24 -1.53 -14.92 -3.91
CA LEU A 24 -1.30 -14.11 -2.72
C LEU A 24 -0.38 -12.91 -3.03
N PRO A 25 -0.59 -11.76 -2.36
CA PRO A 25 0.30 -10.61 -2.49
C PRO A 25 1.72 -10.99 -2.08
N THR A 26 2.69 -10.54 -2.87
CA THR A 26 4.11 -10.66 -2.49
C THR A 26 4.43 -9.64 -1.40
N LYS A 27 5.44 -9.92 -0.57
CA LYS A 27 5.91 -8.97 0.46
C LYS A 27 6.25 -7.59 -0.11
N CYS A 28 6.77 -7.55 -1.34
CA CYS A 28 7.11 -6.32 -2.04
C CYS A 28 5.86 -5.49 -2.40
N GLU A 29 4.81 -6.14 -2.91
CA GLU A 29 3.55 -5.45 -3.25
C GLU A 29 2.86 -4.89 -1.99
N VAL A 30 2.82 -5.66 -0.90
CA VAL A 30 2.26 -5.19 0.38
C VAL A 30 3.06 -4.00 0.91
N CYS A 31 4.40 -4.10 0.92
CA CYS A 31 5.28 -3.03 1.39
C CYS A 31 5.10 -1.75 0.56
N LYS A 32 4.97 -1.88 -0.78
CA LYS A 32 4.73 -0.74 -1.66
C LYS A 32 3.41 -0.03 -1.33
N LEU A 33 2.32 -0.77 -1.18
CA LEU A 33 1.03 -0.20 -0.81
C LEU A 33 1.08 0.46 0.57
N LEU A 34 1.75 -0.17 1.54
CA LEU A 34 1.86 0.33 2.90
C LEU A 34 2.62 1.65 2.95
N ALA A 35 3.75 1.71 2.23
CA ALA A 35 4.54 2.93 2.13
C ALA A 35 3.76 4.07 1.46
N GLN A 36 2.98 3.75 0.43
CA GLN A 36 2.14 4.75 -0.24
C GLN A 36 1.05 5.29 0.70
N GLU A 37 0.30 4.42 1.37
CA GLU A 37 -0.72 4.81 2.35
C GLU A 37 -0.16 5.65 3.48
N LEU A 38 0.99 5.25 4.05
CA LEU A 38 1.64 6.01 5.11
C LEU A 38 2.05 7.40 4.63
N THR A 39 2.61 7.50 3.42
CA THR A 39 3.02 8.79 2.85
C THR A 39 1.82 9.71 2.60
N GLU A 40 0.74 9.18 2.04
CA GLU A 40 -0.51 9.92 1.82
C GLU A 40 -1.11 10.42 3.15
N ASN A 41 -1.19 9.55 4.16
CA ASN A 41 -1.67 9.92 5.50
C ASN A 41 -0.82 11.02 6.15
N PHE A 42 0.51 10.92 6.03
CA PHE A 42 1.40 11.93 6.60
C PHE A 42 1.31 13.28 5.89
N GLN A 43 0.96 13.30 4.60
CA GLN A 43 0.73 14.53 3.85
C GLN A 43 -0.64 15.14 4.18
N GLU A 44 -1.70 14.32 4.25
CA GLU A 44 -3.07 14.74 4.54
C GLU A 44 -3.19 15.33 5.95
N HIS A 45 -2.58 14.67 6.94
CA HIS A 45 -2.62 15.07 8.35
C HIS A 45 -1.37 15.84 8.79
N ASN A 46 -0.81 16.71 7.95
CA ASN A 46 0.33 17.55 8.30
C ASN A 46 -0.11 18.74 9.18
N SER A 47 -0.63 18.44 10.38
CA SER A 47 -1.01 19.46 11.35
C SER A 47 0.24 20.00 12.07
N PRO A 48 0.39 21.32 12.23
CA PRO A 48 1.51 21.95 12.93
C PRO A 48 1.37 21.84 14.47
N SER A 49 0.93 20.69 14.97
CA SER A 49 0.90 20.42 16.41
C SER A 49 2.33 20.21 16.91
N VAL A 50 2.63 20.75 18.09
CA VAL A 50 3.90 20.57 18.79
C VAL A 50 3.59 19.68 20.00
N ILE A 51 4.26 18.54 20.11
CA ILE A 51 4.15 17.70 21.32
C ILE A 51 5.25 18.15 22.28
N GLU A 52 4.85 18.46 23.52
CA GLU A 52 5.81 18.71 24.60
C GLU A 52 6.18 17.38 25.25
N THR A 53 7.22 16.73 24.73
CA THR A 53 7.72 15.44 25.23
C THR A 53 8.68 15.64 26.40
N SER A 54 8.22 16.19 27.54
CA SER A 54 9.06 16.26 28.74
C SER A 54 8.30 15.91 30.03
N TYR A 55 8.52 14.70 30.52
CA TYR A 55 8.27 14.29 31.90
C TYR A 55 9.58 14.34 32.70
N SER A 56 10.30 15.47 32.63
CA SER A 56 11.53 15.70 33.39
C SER A 56 11.31 16.86 34.35
N LEU A 57 11.19 16.55 35.64
CA LEU A 57 10.99 17.53 36.71
C LEU A 57 12.19 18.50 36.89
N ASP A 58 13.33 18.23 36.24
CA ASP A 58 14.59 18.97 36.41
C ASP A 58 15.10 19.72 35.15
N ALA A 59 14.39 19.70 34.02
CA ALA A 59 14.84 20.40 32.81
C ALA A 59 14.20 21.80 32.71
N LYS A 60 15.03 22.84 32.78
CA LYS A 60 14.63 24.28 32.75
C LYS A 60 13.94 24.75 31.46
N GLN A 61 13.85 23.89 30.43
CA GLN A 61 13.11 24.14 29.18
C GLN A 61 12.51 22.83 28.64
N PRO A 62 11.21 22.79 28.31
CA PRO A 62 10.60 21.62 27.67
C PRO A 62 11.17 21.44 26.26
N LYS A 63 11.63 20.22 25.95
CA LYS A 63 12.13 19.87 24.61
C LYS A 63 10.92 19.74 23.67
N ARG A 64 10.66 20.78 22.88
CA ARG A 64 9.55 20.84 21.93
C ARG A 64 9.92 20.09 20.66
N THR A 65 9.39 18.88 20.50
CA THR A 65 9.51 18.13 19.24
C THR A 65 8.21 18.35 18.46
N LYS A 66 8.33 18.62 17.15
CA LYS A 66 7.13 18.73 16.30
C LYS A 66 6.40 17.39 16.32
N TYR A 67 5.07 17.42 16.43
CA TYR A 67 4.21 16.23 16.31
C TYR A 67 4.49 15.48 15.01
N SER A 68 4.87 16.22 13.95
CA SER A 68 5.26 15.67 12.65
C SER A 68 6.34 14.60 12.72
N ASP A 69 7.27 14.72 13.67
CA ASP A 69 8.49 13.91 13.77
C ASP A 69 8.42 12.94 14.97
N SER A 70 7.26 12.85 15.62
CA SER A 70 7.06 12.04 16.83
C SER A 70 6.72 10.59 16.52
N GLU A 71 7.23 9.67 17.36
CA GLU A 71 6.90 8.24 17.29
C GLU A 71 5.41 7.97 17.56
N THR A 72 4.78 8.77 18.41
CA THR A 72 3.34 8.68 18.71
C THR A 72 2.48 8.82 17.45
N ARG A 73 2.81 9.78 16.56
CA ARG A 73 2.11 9.95 15.29
C ARG A 73 2.21 8.72 14.40
N LEU A 74 3.37 8.07 14.36
CA LEU A 74 3.57 6.86 13.56
C LEU A 74 2.71 5.69 14.08
N ILE A 75 2.61 5.54 15.40
CA ILE A 75 1.78 4.48 15.99
C ILE A 75 0.30 4.73 15.69
N GLU A 76 -0.18 5.96 15.92
CA GLU A 76 -1.57 6.35 15.63
C GLU A 76 -1.92 6.17 14.15
N THR A 77 -1.01 6.50 13.22
CA THR A 77 -1.28 6.26 11.80
C THR A 77 -1.23 4.77 11.46
N LEU A 78 -0.29 3.99 12.01
CA LEU A 78 -0.21 2.55 11.75
C LEU A 78 -1.45 1.79 12.23
N GLU A 79 -2.04 2.16 13.36
CA GLU A 79 -3.26 1.55 13.87
C GLU A 79 -4.46 1.79 12.95
N ASN A 80 -4.56 3.00 12.38
CA ASN A 80 -5.66 3.40 11.49
C ASN A 80 -5.49 2.92 10.04
N VAL A 81 -4.26 2.62 9.61
CA VAL A 81 -3.96 2.21 8.23
C VAL A 81 -4.62 0.86 7.88
N CYS A 82 -4.81 -0.04 8.84
CA CYS A 82 -5.48 -1.33 8.63
C CYS A 82 -6.89 -1.19 8.04
N GLU A 83 -7.66 -0.19 8.48
CA GLU A 83 -9.01 0.06 7.97
C GLU A 83 -9.01 0.54 6.51
N ARG A 84 -8.00 1.34 6.13
CA ARG A 84 -7.82 1.79 4.73
C ARG A 84 -7.40 0.63 3.84
N PHE A 85 -6.58 -0.28 4.35
CA PHE A 85 -6.16 -1.49 3.62
C PHE A 85 -7.32 -2.41 3.25
N LEU A 86 -8.36 -2.51 4.08
CA LEU A 86 -9.56 -3.31 3.81
C LEU A 86 -10.37 -2.82 2.59
N GLN A 87 -10.16 -1.57 2.15
CA GLN A 87 -10.86 -0.99 1.00
C GLN A 87 -10.21 -1.37 -0.34
N TYR A 88 -9.01 -1.96 -0.32
CA TYR A 88 -8.32 -2.42 -1.51
C TYR A 88 -8.90 -3.73 -2.02
N ASN A 89 -9.26 -3.75 -3.30
CA ASN A 89 -9.68 -4.95 -4.00
C ASN A 89 -8.67 -5.33 -5.08
N VAL A 90 -8.70 -6.60 -5.48
CA VAL A 90 -7.90 -7.12 -6.59
C VAL A 90 -8.60 -6.86 -7.92
N HIS A 91 -7.90 -6.20 -8.82
CA HIS A 91 -8.25 -5.91 -10.20
C HIS A 91 -7.46 -6.87 -11.09
N ALA A 92 -8.12 -7.95 -11.52
CA ALA A 92 -7.50 -8.97 -12.39
C ALA A 92 -7.08 -8.40 -13.75
N GLU A 93 -7.67 -7.27 -14.17
CA GLU A 93 -7.40 -6.61 -15.44
C GLU A 93 -6.06 -5.84 -15.47
N ARG A 94 -5.39 -5.61 -14.33
CA ARG A 94 -4.16 -4.80 -14.26
C ARG A 94 -2.94 -5.66 -13.93
N PRO A 95 -1.85 -5.58 -14.72
CA PRO A 95 -0.65 -6.35 -14.45
C PRO A 95 0.16 -5.78 -13.27
N GLY A 96 0.83 -6.68 -12.55
CA GLY A 96 1.81 -6.34 -11.51
C GLY A 96 1.21 -5.68 -10.26
N SER A 97 1.95 -4.73 -9.67
CA SER A 97 1.55 -4.10 -8.39
C SER A 97 0.32 -3.19 -8.47
N LEU A 98 -0.10 -2.81 -9.68
CA LEU A 98 -1.26 -1.94 -9.91
C LEU A 98 -2.60 -2.71 -9.83
N ARG A 99 -2.54 -4.02 -9.58
CA ARG A 99 -3.72 -4.86 -9.36
C ARG A 99 -4.47 -4.53 -8.08
N TYR A 100 -3.87 -3.83 -7.13
CA TYR A 100 -4.55 -3.40 -5.92
C TYR A 100 -4.98 -1.95 -6.07
N ALA A 101 -6.28 -1.70 -6.06
CA ALA A 101 -6.83 -0.35 -6.03
C ALA A 101 -8.08 -0.29 -5.14
N ARG A 102 -8.39 0.91 -4.64
CA ARG A 102 -9.60 1.15 -3.85
C ARG A 102 -10.82 1.11 -4.79
N GLY A 103 -11.92 0.49 -4.35
CA GLY A 103 -13.18 0.42 -5.10
C GLY A 103 -13.42 -0.91 -5.81
N ARG A 104 -14.49 -1.00 -6.63
CA ARG A 104 -14.85 -2.23 -7.38
C ARG A 104 -14.06 -2.33 -8.68
N SER A 105 -13.82 -3.55 -9.16
CA SER A 105 -13.27 -3.79 -10.50
C SER A 105 -14.27 -3.43 -11.60
N GLN A 106 -13.76 -3.10 -12.78
CA GLN A 106 -14.61 -2.75 -13.93
C GLN A 106 -15.55 -3.89 -14.33
N THR A 107 -15.09 -5.14 -14.16
CA THR A 107 -15.89 -6.35 -14.41
C THR A 107 -17.01 -6.54 -13.39
N MET A 108 -16.75 -6.22 -12.12
CA MET A 108 -17.77 -6.32 -11.06
C MET A 108 -18.81 -5.21 -11.20
N GLU A 109 -18.39 -4.00 -11.59
CA GLU A 109 -19.28 -2.88 -11.83
C GLU A 109 -20.20 -3.12 -13.02
N THR A 110 -19.68 -3.65 -14.13
CA THR A 110 -20.50 -4.02 -15.30
C THR A 110 -21.49 -5.13 -14.98
N LEU A 111 -21.08 -6.19 -14.26
CA LEU A 111 -22.00 -7.23 -13.81
C LEU A 111 -23.07 -6.71 -12.84
N TRP A 112 -22.74 -5.75 -11.98
CA TRP A 112 -23.71 -5.13 -11.08
C TRP A 112 -24.77 -4.34 -11.86
N ASN A 113 -24.35 -3.56 -12.85
CA ASN A 113 -25.24 -2.78 -13.71
C ASN A 113 -26.17 -3.65 -14.56
N LEU A 114 -25.71 -4.86 -14.93
CA LEU A 114 -26.55 -5.83 -15.65
C LEU A 114 -27.55 -6.58 -14.75
N ARG A 115 -27.29 -6.67 -13.44
CA ARG A 115 -28.19 -7.31 -12.46
C ARG A 115 -29.26 -6.34 -11.93
N SER A 116 -29.00 -5.03 -11.96
CA SER A 116 -29.91 -4.01 -11.42
C SER A 116 -30.98 -3.53 -12.41
N VAL A 117 -31.20 -4.27 -13.50
CA VAL A 117 -32.30 -4.09 -14.47
C VAL A 117 -33.28 -5.24 -14.29
#